data_AF-A0A6A6QWJ3-F1
#
_entry.id   AF-A0A6A6QWJ3-F1
#
_cell.length_a   1.000
_cell.length_b   1.000
_cell.length_c   1.000
_cell.angle_alpha   90.00
_cell.angle_beta   90.00
_cell.angle_gamma   90.00
#
_symmetry.space_group_name_H-M   'P 1'
#
loop_
_entity.id
_entity.type
_entity.pdbx_description
1 polymer ?
#
loop_
_entity_poly.entity_id
_entity_poly.type
_entity_poly.pdbx_seq_one_letter_code
_entity_poly.pdbx_strand_id
1 'polypeptide(L)'
;MHRTTNAAFRAAELQRQANELGKPVTDTVSPANWSRNNGKYKFIEEGSEVKAINYKGLADSMDFIVESIMKKARGENVADRWKPTTYFPERPRHQDGCSQCGSAGCLSVCGNCAWIQHCSKVCQRAGWKKHKPLCERSEESKAGTRQISPGEKVEEDFGVREGSHSISPERLRSIFTSPQLDTMPPKLDLKDPLSIFTAMEAYNNPEEWEKLLKGQTMEDCMDFAELMLNRCDPNQGSFFYNDHAQNSEFRAALLQRVSNIHGKQVTDLVVPALWGENEGRFSFINDGQRMLVVALGTKSLDELDFSQAPNEWKPTSYYPSGPAYKASCQACMATEGLRLCSGCKWASYCSKECQRGAWPVHKLICKRTADFIPGWRAKLHDKKPEGSKKPEEEGKTTEGDKKAGEGEKPERAEQPEEGGEQAFGA
;
A
#
# COMPACT_ATOMS: atom_id res chain seq x y z
N MET A 1 14.20 34.52 13.67
CA MET A 1 15.42 34.02 13.01
C MET A 1 15.77 32.66 13.63
N HIS A 2 15.56 31.53 12.95
CA HIS A 2 16.18 30.20 13.22
C HIS A 2 15.59 29.14 12.24
N ARG A 3 15.64 29.41 10.93
CA ARG A 3 15.28 28.39 9.90
C ARG A 3 16.50 27.73 9.25
N THR A 4 17.71 28.22 9.54
CA THR A 4 18.98 27.69 8.99
C THR A 4 19.58 26.54 9.81
N THR A 5 18.98 26.15 10.94
CA THR A 5 19.52 25.12 11.85
C THR A 5 19.07 23.69 11.52
N ASN A 6 18.18 23.45 10.55
CA ASN A 6 17.58 22.13 10.38
C ASN A 6 18.40 21.15 9.51
N ALA A 7 19.08 21.63 8.47
CA ALA A 7 19.81 20.76 7.54
C ALA A 7 21.10 20.18 8.15
N ALA A 8 21.87 21.00 8.89
CA ALA A 8 23.09 20.54 9.56
C ALA A 8 22.77 19.59 10.72
N PHE A 9 21.75 19.91 11.52
CA PHE A 9 21.28 19.02 12.60
C PHE A 9 20.81 17.67 12.05
N ARG A 10 20.04 17.69 10.96
CA ARG A 10 19.63 16.50 10.23
C ARG A 10 20.80 15.65 9.75
N ALA A 11 21.76 16.27 9.08
CA ALA A 11 22.94 15.58 8.57
C ALA A 11 23.75 14.95 9.71
N ALA A 12 23.94 15.69 10.81
CA ALA A 12 24.65 15.20 11.99
C ALA A 12 23.91 14.02 12.67
N GLU A 13 22.59 14.09 12.72
CA GLU A 13 21.77 13.02 13.29
C GLU A 13 21.81 11.74 12.44
N LEU A 14 21.68 11.86 11.12
CA LEU A 14 21.79 10.72 10.21
C LEU A 14 23.20 10.13 10.20
N GLN A 15 24.23 10.98 10.30
CA GLN A 15 25.61 10.56 10.48
C GLN A 15 25.81 9.80 11.80
N ARG A 16 25.24 10.29 12.92
CA ARG A 16 25.26 9.60 14.22
C ARG A 16 24.62 8.21 14.10
N GLN A 17 23.49 8.11 13.41
CA GLN A 17 22.78 6.84 13.22
C GLN A 17 23.59 5.86 12.35
N ALA A 18 24.25 6.34 11.30
CA ALA A 18 25.18 5.53 10.52
C ALA A 18 26.30 4.97 11.40
N ASN A 19 26.86 5.81 12.30
CA ASN A 19 27.91 5.41 13.24
C ASN A 19 27.41 4.36 14.25
N GLU A 20 26.23 4.58 14.85
CA GLU A 20 25.62 3.67 15.84
C GLU A 20 25.31 2.30 15.24
N LEU A 21 24.81 2.27 14.00
CA LEU A 21 24.43 1.03 13.31
C LEU A 21 25.62 0.33 12.66
N GLY A 22 26.75 1.03 12.46
CA GLY A 22 27.89 0.51 11.71
C GLY A 22 27.54 0.18 10.24
N LYS A 23 26.49 0.79 9.70
CA LYS A 23 25.96 0.58 8.33
C LYS A 23 25.70 1.93 7.67
N PRO A 24 25.80 2.03 6.32
CA PRO A 24 25.38 3.23 5.61
C PRO A 24 23.91 3.54 5.87
N VAL A 25 23.60 4.80 6.16
CA VAL A 25 22.24 5.30 6.32
C VAL A 25 21.90 6.21 5.13
N THR A 26 20.99 5.77 4.27
CA THR A 26 20.51 6.56 3.14
C THR A 26 19.31 7.39 3.57
N ASP A 27 19.47 8.71 3.52
CA ASP A 27 18.38 9.65 3.74
C ASP A 27 17.42 9.58 2.56
N THR A 28 16.17 9.16 2.78
CA THR A 28 15.11 9.12 1.74
C THR A 28 14.07 10.24 1.88
N VAL A 29 14.21 11.12 2.89
CA VAL A 29 13.18 12.09 3.28
C VAL A 29 13.49 13.49 2.74
N SER A 30 12.52 14.24 2.22
CA SER A 30 12.79 15.62 1.75
C SER A 30 13.06 16.59 2.93
N PRO A 31 13.79 17.71 2.73
CA PRO A 31 14.00 18.74 3.78
C PRO A 31 12.71 19.37 4.32
N ALA A 32 11.70 19.51 3.46
CA ALA A 32 10.37 19.97 3.84
C ALA A 32 9.70 18.97 4.79
N ASN A 33 9.77 17.67 4.49
CA ASN A 33 9.18 16.61 5.31
C ASN A 33 9.90 16.47 6.66
N TRP A 34 11.22 16.62 6.68
CA TRP A 34 12.00 16.63 7.93
C TRP A 34 11.56 17.74 8.89
N SER A 35 11.38 18.96 8.38
CA SER A 35 10.95 20.11 9.19
C SER A 35 9.53 19.96 9.71
N ARG A 36 8.61 19.43 8.90
CA ARG A 36 7.19 19.25 9.27
C ARG A 36 6.99 18.20 10.37
N ASN A 37 7.84 17.18 10.42
CA ASN A 37 7.69 16.08 11.38
C ASN A 37 8.54 16.21 12.64
N ASN A 38 9.08 17.40 12.94
CA ASN A 38 9.94 17.66 14.09
C ASN A 38 11.06 16.61 14.23
N GLY A 39 11.63 16.16 13.11
CA GLY A 39 12.69 15.15 13.09
C GLY A 39 12.27 13.73 13.49
N LYS A 40 10.98 13.34 13.41
CA LYS A 40 10.53 11.96 13.66
C LYS A 40 10.61 11.11 12.38
N TYR A 41 11.45 10.06 12.37
CA TYR A 41 11.63 9.11 11.25
C TYR A 41 11.85 7.67 11.75
N LYS A 42 11.67 6.70 10.86
CA LYS A 42 11.97 5.29 11.10
C LYS A 42 13.11 4.83 10.19
N PHE A 43 13.98 3.98 10.73
CA PHE A 43 14.97 3.26 9.96
C PHE A 43 14.44 1.91 9.52
N ILE A 44 14.59 1.59 8.23
CA ILE A 44 14.32 0.26 7.67
C ILE A 44 15.65 -0.32 7.18
N GLU A 45 15.97 -1.54 7.60
CA GLU A 45 17.10 -2.28 7.05
C GLU A 45 16.72 -2.87 5.68
N GLU A 46 17.49 -2.56 4.65
CA GLU A 46 17.37 -3.13 3.31
C GLU A 46 18.73 -3.66 2.86
N GLY A 47 18.96 -4.95 3.06
CA GLY A 47 20.24 -5.58 2.74
C GLY A 47 21.40 -5.05 3.59
N SER A 48 22.40 -4.46 2.95
CA SER A 48 23.59 -3.89 3.61
C SER A 48 23.44 -2.42 4.01
N GLU A 49 22.34 -1.76 3.66
CA GLU A 49 22.06 -0.36 4.00
C GLU A 49 20.82 -0.20 4.88
N VAL A 50 20.71 0.98 5.50
CA VAL A 50 19.57 1.38 6.31
C VAL A 50 18.95 2.63 5.70
N LYS A 51 17.65 2.62 5.42
CA LYS A 51 16.95 3.79 4.87
C LYS A 51 16.22 4.55 5.97
N ALA A 52 16.47 5.84 6.07
CA ALA A 52 15.67 6.74 6.89
C ALA A 52 14.39 7.07 6.10
N ILE A 53 13.23 6.59 6.57
CA ILE A 53 11.93 6.83 5.96
C ILE A 53 11.03 7.67 6.88
N ASN A 54 10.10 8.39 6.27
CA ASN A 54 9.13 9.18 7.01
C ASN A 54 8.08 8.29 7.69
N TYR A 55 7.60 8.68 8.88
CA TYR A 55 6.38 8.12 9.45
C TYR A 55 5.17 8.75 8.75
N LYS A 56 4.57 8.09 7.74
CA LYS A 56 3.11 8.08 7.39
C LYS A 56 2.84 7.75 5.91
N GLY A 57 1.67 7.17 5.63
CA GLY A 57 1.09 6.90 4.30
C GLY A 57 -0.21 7.68 4.04
N LEU A 58 -0.77 7.54 2.82
CA LEU A 58 -2.01 8.11 2.21
C LEU A 58 -2.25 9.63 2.33
N ALA A 59 -2.09 10.24 3.50
CA ALA A 59 -2.07 11.70 3.66
C ALA A 59 -0.88 12.31 2.91
N ASP A 60 0.28 11.65 2.96
CA ASP A 60 1.46 12.01 2.16
C ASP A 60 1.22 11.82 0.66
N SER A 61 0.27 10.98 0.23
CA SER A 61 -0.09 10.84 -1.19
C SER A 61 -0.91 12.03 -1.69
N MET A 62 -1.84 12.53 -0.87
CA MET A 62 -2.58 13.76 -1.18
C MET A 62 -1.74 15.02 -0.96
N ASP A 63 -0.92 15.06 0.08
CA ASP A 63 0.06 16.14 0.29
C ASP A 63 1.14 16.12 -0.80
N PHE A 64 1.53 14.94 -1.31
CA PHE A 64 2.40 14.83 -2.49
C PHE A 64 1.69 15.32 -3.74
N ILE A 65 0.41 15.02 -3.93
CA ILE A 65 -0.39 15.59 -5.04
C ILE A 65 -0.42 17.11 -4.92
N VAL A 66 -0.87 17.64 -3.79
CA VAL A 66 -0.97 19.09 -3.54
C VAL A 66 0.40 19.76 -3.62
N GLU A 67 1.46 19.16 -3.08
CA GLU A 67 2.81 19.72 -3.14
C GLU A 67 3.43 19.63 -4.55
N SER A 68 3.18 18.55 -5.31
CA SER A 68 3.65 18.40 -6.69
C SER A 68 2.95 19.38 -7.63
N ILE A 69 1.63 19.56 -7.42
CA ILE A 69 0.82 20.59 -8.07
C ILE A 69 1.38 21.98 -7.69
N MET A 70 1.49 22.31 -6.41
CA MET A 70 1.99 23.61 -5.93
C MET A 70 3.45 23.92 -6.36
N LYS A 71 4.31 22.92 -6.56
CA LYS A 71 5.68 23.10 -7.07
C LYS A 71 5.69 23.41 -8.57
N LYS A 72 4.94 22.65 -9.36
CA LYS A 72 4.73 22.93 -10.79
C LYS A 72 4.13 24.34 -10.97
N ALA A 73 3.29 24.80 -10.03
CA ALA A 73 2.71 26.16 -10.04
C ALA A 73 3.76 27.27 -9.92
N ARG A 74 4.85 27.02 -9.20
CA ARG A 74 5.93 27.98 -8.99
C ARG A 74 6.98 27.98 -10.11
N GLY A 75 6.75 27.21 -11.18
CA GLY A 75 7.76 26.98 -12.22
C GLY A 75 9.00 26.24 -11.69
N GLU A 76 8.90 25.65 -10.49
CA GLU A 76 9.96 24.83 -9.92
C GLU A 76 9.98 23.54 -10.72
N ASN A 77 11.12 23.27 -11.37
CA ASN A 77 11.32 22.03 -12.07
C ASN A 77 11.31 20.90 -11.04
N VAL A 78 10.30 20.02 -11.10
CA VAL A 78 10.19 18.86 -10.18
C VAL A 78 11.41 17.95 -10.32
N ALA A 79 12.18 18.06 -11.41
CA ALA A 79 13.42 17.36 -11.65
C ALA A 79 14.66 17.91 -10.90
N ASP A 80 14.61 19.12 -10.32
CA ASP A 80 15.71 19.66 -9.49
C ASP A 80 15.65 19.03 -8.09
N ARG A 81 16.08 17.76 -8.09
CA ARG A 81 15.91 16.77 -7.04
C ARG A 81 16.70 17.14 -5.79
N TRP A 82 16.02 17.07 -4.64
CA TRP A 82 16.66 16.54 -3.44
C TRP A 82 17.10 15.10 -3.78
N LYS A 83 18.41 14.86 -3.79
CA LYS A 83 18.97 13.53 -4.02
C LYS A 83 19.11 12.84 -2.66
N PRO A 84 18.75 11.55 -2.56
CA PRO A 84 19.09 10.76 -1.39
C PRO A 84 20.58 10.90 -1.09
N THR A 85 20.90 11.24 0.15
CA THR A 85 22.29 11.35 0.62
C THR A 85 22.56 10.17 1.52
N THR A 86 23.57 9.38 1.19
CA THR A 86 24.00 8.25 2.02
C THR A 86 25.09 8.72 2.97
N TYR A 87 24.82 8.59 4.27
CA TYR A 87 25.76 8.83 5.35
C TYR A 87 26.44 7.52 5.69
N PHE A 88 27.74 7.45 5.46
CA PHE A 88 28.54 6.27 5.82
C PHE A 88 29.03 6.43 7.25
N PRO A 89 29.06 5.38 8.07
CA PRO A 89 29.64 5.45 9.41
C PRO A 89 31.03 6.11 9.34
N GLU A 90 31.23 7.14 10.16
CA GLU A 90 32.54 7.70 10.41
C GLU A 90 33.44 6.54 10.82
N ARG A 91 34.58 6.46 10.15
CA ARG A 91 35.58 5.44 10.45
C ARG A 91 35.86 5.55 11.95
N PRO A 92 35.85 4.44 12.71
CA PRO A 92 36.43 4.47 14.03
C PRO A 92 37.79 5.12 13.87
N ARG A 93 38.02 6.26 14.53
CA ARG A 93 39.37 6.78 14.69
C ARG A 93 40.07 5.68 15.46
N HIS A 94 40.70 4.75 14.74
CA HIS A 94 41.68 3.85 15.28
C HIS A 94 42.80 4.78 15.76
N GLN A 95 42.65 5.19 17.03
CA GLN A 95 43.55 5.93 17.88
C GLN A 95 44.91 6.13 17.23
N ASP A 96 45.10 7.25 16.51
CA ASP A 96 46.35 7.82 15.97
C ASP A 96 47.58 6.88 15.86
N GLY A 97 47.40 5.64 15.43
CA GLY A 97 48.32 4.57 15.82
C GLY A 97 48.10 3.23 15.14
N CYS A 98 49.17 2.43 15.11
CA CYS A 98 49.18 1.13 14.46
C CYS A 98 48.19 0.16 15.12
N SER A 99 47.30 -0.46 14.35
CA SER A 99 46.31 -1.44 14.84
C SER A 99 46.89 -2.67 15.53
N GLN A 100 48.19 -2.95 15.36
CA GLN A 100 48.87 -4.08 15.95
C GLN A 100 49.68 -3.72 17.20
N CYS A 101 50.40 -2.60 17.18
CA CYS A 101 51.34 -2.22 18.26
C CYS A 101 51.03 -0.88 18.94
N GLY A 102 50.00 -0.15 18.49
CA GLY A 102 49.57 1.13 19.04
C GLY A 102 50.50 2.32 18.78
N SER A 103 51.65 2.12 18.11
CA SER A 103 52.61 3.21 17.88
C SER A 103 52.03 4.30 16.96
N ALA A 104 52.11 5.56 17.39
CA ALA A 104 51.88 6.73 16.54
C ALA A 104 53.05 6.92 15.54
N GLY A 105 52.78 7.31 14.29
CA GLY A 105 53.83 7.52 13.28
C GLY A 105 53.34 7.46 11.82
N CYS A 106 54.27 7.25 10.86
CA CYS A 106 53.95 7.08 9.44
C CYS A 106 53.19 5.76 9.20
N LEU A 107 51.88 5.81 9.33
CA LEU A 107 51.00 4.65 9.18
C LEU A 107 50.67 4.41 7.71
N SER A 108 51.00 3.21 7.22
CA SER A 108 50.47 2.70 5.95
C SER A 108 49.07 2.12 6.17
N VAL A 109 48.14 2.44 5.27
CA VAL A 109 46.83 1.79 5.25
C VAL A 109 46.89 0.47 4.50
N CYS A 110 46.11 -0.52 4.92
CA CYS A 110 45.95 -1.76 4.16
C CYS A 110 45.45 -1.47 2.75
N GLY A 111 46.19 -1.89 1.72
CA GLY A 111 45.85 -1.59 0.32
C GLY A 111 44.52 -2.18 -0.16
N ASN A 112 44.01 -3.21 0.53
CA ASN A 112 42.71 -3.79 0.21
C ASN A 112 41.57 -2.99 0.85
N CYS A 113 41.40 -3.02 2.18
CA CYS A 113 40.27 -2.34 2.81
C CYS A 113 40.44 -0.81 2.90
N ALA A 114 41.66 -0.28 2.87
CA ALA A 114 41.99 1.12 3.17
C ALA A 114 41.51 1.62 4.55
N TRP A 115 41.20 0.70 5.48
CA TRP A 115 40.62 1.01 6.79
C TRP A 115 41.59 0.79 7.94
N ILE A 116 42.38 -0.28 7.91
CA ILE A 116 43.30 -0.60 8.99
C ILE A 116 44.67 0.01 8.73
N GLN A 117 45.20 0.71 9.73
CA GLN A 117 46.50 1.36 9.71
C GLN A 117 47.57 0.49 10.39
N HIS A 118 48.75 0.45 9.80
CA HIS A 118 49.92 -0.25 10.30
C HIS A 118 51.18 0.60 10.11
N CYS A 119 52.04 0.68 11.13
CA CYS A 119 53.33 1.38 11.01
C CYS A 119 54.34 0.64 10.12
N SER A 120 54.09 -0.65 9.82
CA SER A 120 54.96 -1.47 8.97
C SER A 120 54.22 -2.68 8.40
N LYS A 121 54.77 -3.26 7.33
CA LYS A 121 54.32 -4.55 6.79
C LYS A 121 54.40 -5.69 7.81
N VAL A 122 55.32 -5.61 8.77
CA VAL A 122 55.43 -6.60 9.87
C VAL A 122 54.20 -6.54 10.75
N CYS A 123 53.80 -5.32 11.17
CA CYS A 123 52.57 -5.11 11.93
C CYS A 123 51.30 -5.48 11.14
N GLN A 124 51.28 -5.23 9.82
CA GLN A 124 50.18 -5.67 8.96
C GLN A 124 50.02 -7.19 8.94
N ARG A 125 51.11 -7.93 8.74
CA ARG A 125 51.08 -9.40 8.73
C ARG A 125 50.74 -9.98 10.10
N ALA A 126 51.28 -9.40 11.17
CA ALA A 126 50.99 -9.84 12.54
C ALA A 126 49.52 -9.60 12.93
N GLY A 127 48.93 -8.47 12.49
CA GLY A 127 47.51 -8.16 12.69
C GLY A 127 46.55 -8.87 11.74
N TRP A 128 47.06 -9.55 10.69
CA TRP A 128 46.23 -10.09 9.60
C TRP A 128 45.15 -11.06 10.09
N LYS A 129 45.44 -11.94 11.05
CA LYS A 129 44.44 -12.90 11.56
C LYS A 129 43.21 -12.21 12.17
N LYS A 130 43.40 -11.08 12.85
CA LYS A 130 42.30 -10.28 13.44
C LYS A 130 41.64 -9.36 12.41
N HIS A 131 42.43 -8.87 11.45
CA HIS A 131 42.00 -7.93 10.42
C HIS A 131 41.23 -8.60 9.26
N LYS A 132 41.63 -9.79 8.81
CA LYS A 132 41.11 -10.48 7.62
C LYS A 132 39.57 -10.48 7.50
N PRO A 133 38.78 -10.86 8.53
CA PRO A 133 37.31 -10.86 8.43
C PRO A 133 36.69 -9.46 8.31
N LEU A 134 37.40 -8.40 8.71
CA LEU A 134 36.98 -7.01 8.48
C LEU A 134 37.41 -6.54 7.07
N CYS A 135 38.52 -7.06 6.55
CA CYS A 135 39.01 -6.75 5.22
C CYS A 135 38.08 -7.30 4.12
N GLU A 136 37.67 -8.57 4.24
CA GLU A 136 36.88 -9.26 3.21
C GLU A 136 35.48 -8.63 3.06
N ARG A 137 34.84 -8.23 4.17
CA ARG A 137 33.55 -7.51 4.15
C ARG A 137 33.61 -6.16 3.42
N SER A 138 34.79 -5.52 3.41
CA SER A 138 34.98 -4.26 2.69
C SER A 138 35.08 -4.43 1.17
N GLU A 139 35.51 -5.61 0.69
CA GLU A 139 35.55 -5.93 -0.74
C GLU A 139 34.16 -6.23 -1.29
N GLU A 140 33.33 -6.97 -0.54
CA GLU A 140 31.94 -7.21 -0.89
C GLU A 140 31.17 -5.89 -1.06
N SER A 141 31.47 -4.90 -0.22
CA SER A 141 30.89 -3.55 -0.31
C SER A 141 31.35 -2.78 -1.55
N LYS A 142 32.57 -3.02 -2.05
CA LYS A 142 33.08 -2.41 -3.30
C LYS A 142 32.51 -3.10 -4.54
N ALA A 143 32.28 -4.41 -4.49
CA ALA A 143 31.72 -5.18 -5.60
C ALA A 143 30.28 -4.75 -5.97
N GLY A 144 29.53 -4.13 -5.05
CA GLY A 144 28.19 -3.59 -5.29
C GLY A 144 28.15 -2.26 -6.07
N THR A 145 29.28 -1.58 -6.27
CA THR A 145 29.34 -0.31 -7.02
C THR A 145 30.08 -0.53 -8.32
N ARG A 146 29.38 -1.08 -9.33
CA ARG A 146 29.94 -1.22 -10.68
C ARG A 146 30.01 0.17 -11.32
N GLN A 147 31.18 0.80 -11.33
CA GLN A 147 31.45 1.92 -12.23
C GLN A 147 31.40 1.40 -13.67
N ILE A 148 30.43 1.87 -14.45
CA ILE A 148 30.43 1.71 -15.90
C ILE A 148 31.48 2.68 -16.44
N SER A 149 32.57 2.15 -16.98
CA SER A 149 33.56 2.92 -17.72
C SER A 149 32.93 3.44 -19.03
N PRO A 150 33.17 4.69 -19.44
CA PRO A 150 32.75 5.17 -20.76
C PRO A 150 33.57 4.44 -21.83
N GLY A 151 32.95 3.49 -22.55
CA GLY A 151 33.52 2.92 -23.78
C GLY A 151 33.45 1.41 -23.97
N GLU A 152 32.82 0.63 -23.08
CA GLU A 152 32.75 -0.82 -23.26
C GLU A 152 31.61 -1.20 -24.22
N LYS A 153 31.95 -1.49 -25.48
CA LYS A 153 31.03 -2.11 -26.45
C LYS A 153 30.91 -3.60 -26.11
N VAL A 154 29.70 -4.03 -25.78
CA VAL A 154 29.35 -5.44 -25.67
C VAL A 154 28.86 -5.89 -27.05
N GLU A 155 29.63 -6.76 -27.71
CA GLU A 155 29.14 -7.53 -28.86
C GLU A 155 28.38 -8.75 -28.34
N GLU A 156 27.09 -8.83 -28.63
CA GLU A 156 26.27 -10.02 -28.40
C GLU A 156 26.30 -10.90 -29.65
N ASP A 157 26.95 -12.06 -29.51
CA ASP A 157 26.98 -13.14 -30.49
C ASP A 157 25.75 -14.05 -30.26
N PHE A 158 24.73 -13.91 -31.11
CA PHE A 158 23.59 -14.83 -31.15
C PHE A 158 23.60 -15.59 -32.47
N GLY A 159 24.06 -16.84 -32.42
CA GLY A 159 23.93 -17.80 -33.51
C GLY A 159 22.48 -18.19 -33.75
N VAL A 160 21.94 -17.81 -34.91
CA VAL A 160 20.62 -18.24 -35.39
C VAL A 160 20.77 -19.36 -36.41
N ARG A 161 20.02 -20.44 -36.18
CA ARG A 161 19.82 -21.58 -37.08
C ARG A 161 18.74 -21.24 -38.12
N GLU A 162 19.03 -21.53 -39.39
CA GLU A 162 18.16 -21.25 -40.54
C GLU A 162 16.87 -22.07 -40.56
N GLY A 163 15.76 -21.43 -40.96
CA GLY A 163 14.46 -22.06 -41.17
C GLY A 163 13.39 -21.08 -41.70
N SER A 164 13.49 -20.75 -42.99
CA SER A 164 12.43 -20.34 -43.94
C SER A 164 11.15 -19.62 -43.44
N HIS A 165 11.02 -18.34 -43.77
CA HIS A 165 10.03 -17.77 -44.72
C HIS A 165 10.26 -16.25 -44.78
N SER A 166 10.69 -15.73 -45.94
CA SER A 166 11.07 -14.33 -46.10
C SER A 166 9.85 -13.41 -46.18
N ILE A 167 9.68 -12.58 -45.16
CA ILE A 167 8.88 -11.35 -45.22
C ILE A 167 9.85 -10.23 -45.60
N SER A 168 9.54 -9.41 -46.62
CA SER A 168 10.46 -8.36 -47.06
C SER A 168 10.71 -7.33 -45.95
N PRO A 169 11.94 -6.78 -45.86
CA PRO A 169 12.26 -5.73 -44.88
C PRO A 169 11.36 -4.49 -44.98
N GLU A 170 10.77 -4.18 -46.14
CA GLU A 170 9.78 -3.08 -46.25
C GLU A 170 8.45 -3.41 -45.56
N ARG A 171 8.02 -4.67 -45.54
CA ARG A 171 6.74 -5.08 -44.94
C ARG A 171 6.81 -5.16 -43.41
N LEU A 172 7.99 -5.39 -42.84
CA LEU A 172 8.21 -5.27 -41.38
C LEU A 172 8.31 -3.81 -40.93
N ARG A 173 8.81 -2.89 -41.76
CA ARG A 173 8.81 -1.45 -41.44
C ARG A 173 7.40 -0.87 -41.42
N SER A 174 6.47 -1.35 -42.25
CA SER A 174 5.10 -0.82 -42.28
C SER A 174 4.18 -1.31 -41.14
N ILE A 175 4.56 -2.35 -40.40
CA ILE A 175 3.76 -2.90 -39.29
C ILE A 175 4.13 -2.23 -37.95
N PHE A 176 5.34 -1.67 -37.82
CA PHE A 176 5.84 -1.07 -36.58
C PHE A 176 6.02 0.46 -36.61
N THR A 177 5.78 1.13 -37.73
CA THR A 177 5.60 2.58 -37.74
C THR A 177 4.12 2.92 -37.63
N SER A 178 3.53 2.66 -36.46
CA SER A 178 2.39 3.47 -36.04
C SER A 178 2.95 4.88 -35.83
N PRO A 179 2.38 5.94 -36.43
CA PRO A 179 2.77 7.29 -36.07
C PRO A 179 2.47 7.43 -34.58
N GLN A 180 3.51 7.47 -33.75
CA GLN A 180 3.38 8.11 -32.44
C GLN A 180 3.19 9.59 -32.74
N LEU A 181 1.94 9.94 -33.05
CA LEU A 181 1.49 11.30 -32.99
C LEU A 181 1.74 11.71 -31.53
N ASP A 182 2.71 12.61 -31.35
CA ASP A 182 2.94 13.42 -30.15
C ASP A 182 1.73 14.35 -29.90
N THR A 183 0.51 13.83 -30.01
CA THR A 183 -0.68 14.54 -29.55
C THR A 183 -0.58 14.56 -28.04
N MET A 184 -0.46 15.78 -27.49
CA MET A 184 -0.60 15.98 -26.06
C MET A 184 -1.84 15.22 -25.57
N PRO A 185 -1.75 14.53 -24.41
CA PRO A 185 -2.91 13.84 -23.87
C PRO A 185 -4.08 14.83 -23.75
N PRO A 186 -5.32 14.39 -24.02
CA PRO A 186 -6.48 15.26 -23.97
C PRO A 186 -6.57 15.93 -22.60
N LYS A 187 -7.03 17.19 -22.60
CA LYS A 187 -7.31 17.93 -21.37
C LYS A 187 -8.25 17.11 -20.49
N LEU A 188 -7.95 17.00 -19.19
CA LEU A 188 -8.78 16.28 -18.24
C LEU A 188 -10.11 17.03 -18.11
N ASP A 189 -11.17 16.46 -18.65
CA ASP A 189 -12.50 17.04 -18.54
C ASP A 189 -13.12 16.64 -17.19
N LEU A 190 -13.13 17.58 -16.25
CA LEU A 190 -13.72 17.40 -14.92
C LEU A 190 -15.26 17.42 -14.93
N LYS A 191 -15.88 17.62 -16.09
CA LYS A 191 -17.33 17.45 -16.27
C LYS A 191 -17.67 16.09 -16.86
N ASP A 192 -16.70 15.43 -17.48
CA ASP A 192 -16.86 14.07 -18.00
C ASP A 192 -16.58 13.04 -16.89
N PRO A 193 -17.59 12.28 -16.46
CA PRO A 193 -17.43 11.28 -15.40
C PRO A 193 -16.40 10.21 -15.76
N LEU A 194 -16.26 9.88 -17.04
CA LEU A 194 -15.34 8.87 -17.52
C LEU A 194 -13.88 9.33 -17.45
N SER A 195 -13.60 10.57 -17.86
CA SER A 195 -12.31 11.23 -17.71
C SER A 195 -11.88 11.26 -16.24
N ILE A 196 -12.80 11.64 -15.35
CA ILE A 196 -12.51 11.65 -13.93
C ILE A 196 -12.24 10.23 -13.39
N PHE A 197 -13.02 9.25 -13.83
CA PHE A 197 -12.84 7.87 -13.41
C PHE A 197 -11.50 7.29 -13.86
N THR A 198 -11.11 7.58 -15.11
CA THR A 198 -9.81 7.23 -15.68
C THR A 198 -8.67 7.84 -14.86
N ALA A 199 -8.81 9.11 -14.45
CA ALA A 199 -7.85 9.77 -13.58
C ALA A 199 -7.75 9.09 -12.20
N MET A 200 -8.86 8.62 -11.64
CA MET A 200 -8.86 7.87 -10.37
C MET A 200 -8.17 6.50 -10.48
N GLU A 201 -8.23 5.84 -11.65
CA GLU A 201 -7.51 4.59 -11.88
C GLU A 201 -6.01 4.85 -12.04
N ALA A 202 -5.65 5.87 -12.82
CA ALA A 202 -4.28 6.30 -13.03
C ALA A 202 -3.57 6.62 -11.71
N TYR A 203 -4.26 7.16 -10.70
CA TYR A 203 -3.67 7.42 -9.37
C TYR A 203 -2.96 6.20 -8.74
N ASN A 204 -3.43 4.98 -8.99
CA ASN A 204 -2.80 3.77 -8.44
C ASN A 204 -1.58 3.29 -9.27
N ASN A 205 -1.27 3.96 -10.39
CA ASN A 205 -0.15 3.69 -11.26
C ASN A 205 0.64 4.99 -11.54
N PRO A 206 1.81 5.20 -10.90
CA PRO A 206 2.58 6.43 -11.02
C PRO A 206 2.88 6.88 -12.45
N GLU A 207 3.10 5.94 -13.39
CA GLU A 207 3.41 6.26 -14.78
C GLU A 207 2.18 6.78 -15.54
N GLU A 208 1.03 6.14 -15.36
CA GLU A 208 -0.24 6.59 -15.94
C GLU A 208 -0.68 7.91 -15.33
N TRP A 209 -0.46 8.11 -14.03
CA TRP A 209 -0.71 9.36 -13.35
C TRP A 209 0.15 10.51 -13.90
N GLU A 210 1.44 10.27 -14.11
CA GLU A 210 2.33 11.26 -14.71
C GLU A 210 1.92 11.61 -16.15
N LYS A 211 1.55 10.60 -16.95
CA LYS A 211 1.01 10.81 -18.31
C LYS A 211 -0.26 11.65 -18.29
N LEU A 212 -1.18 11.37 -17.37
CA LEU A 212 -2.44 12.12 -17.24
C LEU A 212 -2.19 13.59 -16.87
N LEU A 213 -1.26 13.85 -15.95
CA LEU A 213 -0.91 15.21 -15.50
C LEU A 213 -0.05 15.99 -16.51
N LYS A 214 0.58 15.29 -17.46
CA LYS A 214 1.35 15.91 -18.55
C LYS A 214 0.37 16.69 -19.42
N GLY A 215 0.63 17.98 -19.64
CA GLY A 215 -0.26 18.84 -20.44
C GLY A 215 -1.42 19.49 -19.69
N GLN A 216 -1.75 19.06 -18.45
CA GLN A 216 -2.78 19.74 -17.64
C GLN A 216 -2.25 21.04 -17.05
N THR A 217 -3.12 22.06 -16.98
CA THR A 217 -2.80 23.31 -16.30
C THR A 217 -2.86 23.12 -14.79
N MET A 218 -2.35 24.11 -14.06
CA MET A 218 -2.37 24.09 -12.60
C MET A 218 -3.79 24.14 -12.03
N GLU A 219 -4.63 24.95 -12.65
CA GLU A 219 -6.05 25.10 -12.32
C GLU A 219 -6.76 23.75 -12.47
N ASP A 220 -6.57 23.07 -13.61
CA ASP A 220 -7.17 21.74 -13.85
C ASP A 220 -6.73 20.70 -12.78
N CYS A 221 -5.46 20.75 -12.35
CA CYS A 221 -4.96 19.84 -11.31
C CYS A 221 -5.58 20.15 -9.94
N MET A 222 -5.75 21.43 -9.61
CA MET A 222 -6.34 21.87 -8.35
C MET A 222 -7.84 21.54 -8.29
N ASP A 223 -8.56 21.80 -9.38
CA ASP A 223 -9.97 21.46 -9.51
C ASP A 223 -10.18 19.94 -9.38
N PHE A 224 -9.29 19.13 -9.98
CA PHE A 224 -9.31 17.69 -9.79
C PHE A 224 -9.06 17.28 -8.34
N ALA A 225 -8.07 17.89 -7.68
CA ALA A 225 -7.76 17.59 -6.28
C ALA A 225 -8.91 17.97 -5.35
N GLU A 226 -9.56 19.12 -5.58
CA GLU A 226 -10.75 19.55 -4.84
C GLU A 226 -11.93 18.60 -5.08
N LEU A 227 -12.17 18.20 -6.34
CA LEU A 227 -13.18 17.19 -6.67
C LEU A 227 -12.92 15.87 -5.93
N MET A 228 -11.67 15.43 -5.85
CA MET A 228 -11.28 14.21 -5.13
C MET A 228 -11.46 14.36 -3.61
N LEU A 229 -11.13 15.52 -3.04
CA LEU A 229 -11.33 15.82 -1.62
C LEU A 229 -12.82 15.85 -1.25
N ASN A 230 -13.65 16.52 -2.05
CA ASN A 230 -15.10 16.59 -1.86
C ASN A 230 -15.74 15.19 -1.92
N ARG A 231 -15.23 14.29 -2.76
CA ARG A 231 -15.65 12.88 -2.79
C ARG A 231 -15.23 12.06 -1.58
N CYS A 232 -14.15 12.45 -0.92
CA CYS A 232 -13.71 11.82 0.32
C CYS A 232 -14.47 12.39 1.53
N ASP A 233 -15.26 13.46 1.35
CA ASP A 233 -16.11 14.02 2.40
C ASP A 233 -17.29 13.08 2.71
N PRO A 234 -17.34 12.50 3.92
CA PRO A 234 -18.43 11.61 4.32
C PRO A 234 -19.81 12.30 4.39
N ASN A 235 -19.86 13.63 4.47
CA ASN A 235 -21.11 14.38 4.56
C ASN A 235 -21.68 14.70 3.18
N GLN A 236 -20.87 14.61 2.12
CA GLN A 236 -21.29 14.75 0.72
C GLN A 236 -21.45 13.36 0.08
N GLY A 237 -22.26 12.51 0.71
CA GLY A 237 -22.44 11.11 0.32
C GLY A 237 -22.58 10.93 -1.20
N SER A 238 -21.63 10.21 -1.81
CA SER A 238 -21.57 9.72 -3.20
C SER A 238 -22.29 10.53 -4.31
N PHE A 239 -22.41 11.86 -4.21
CA PHE A 239 -23.17 12.70 -5.16
C PHE A 239 -22.78 12.42 -6.62
N PHE A 240 -21.50 12.20 -6.86
CA PHE A 240 -20.97 11.85 -8.16
C PHE A 240 -21.59 10.58 -8.77
N TYR A 241 -21.88 9.55 -7.97
CA TYR A 241 -22.54 8.36 -8.48
C TYR A 241 -24.01 8.62 -8.79
N ASN A 242 -24.67 9.48 -8.01
CA ASN A 242 -26.08 9.80 -8.19
C ASN A 242 -26.29 10.60 -9.47
N ASP A 243 -25.47 11.62 -9.68
CA ASP A 243 -25.55 12.54 -10.82
C ASP A 243 -25.22 11.84 -12.16
N HIS A 244 -24.52 10.71 -12.09
CA HIS A 244 -24.09 9.95 -13.27
C HIS A 244 -24.64 8.53 -13.32
N ALA A 245 -25.55 8.15 -12.43
CA ALA A 245 -26.12 6.81 -12.39
C ALA A 245 -26.81 6.42 -13.71
N GLN A 246 -27.38 7.40 -14.40
CA GLN A 246 -28.04 7.21 -15.70
C GLN A 246 -27.08 7.28 -16.91
N ASN A 247 -25.82 7.69 -16.73
CA ASN A 247 -24.83 7.70 -17.81
C ASN A 247 -24.31 6.26 -18.05
N SER A 248 -24.65 5.69 -19.21
CA SER A 248 -24.31 4.32 -19.56
C SER A 248 -22.81 4.06 -19.70
N GLU A 249 -22.04 5.04 -20.18
CA GLU A 249 -20.58 4.91 -20.33
C GLU A 249 -19.88 4.93 -18.98
N PHE A 250 -20.29 5.86 -18.11
CA PHE A 250 -19.79 5.92 -16.74
C PHE A 250 -20.06 4.62 -15.98
N ARG A 251 -21.30 4.13 -16.08
CA ARG A 251 -21.71 2.84 -15.51
C ARG A 251 -20.87 1.69 -16.03
N ALA A 252 -20.65 1.62 -17.34
CA ALA A 252 -19.82 0.58 -17.93
C ALA A 252 -18.38 0.61 -17.40
N ALA A 253 -17.77 1.80 -17.31
CA ALA A 253 -16.43 1.97 -16.75
C ALA A 253 -16.37 1.60 -15.26
N LEU A 254 -17.37 2.00 -14.47
CA LEU A 254 -17.47 1.65 -13.07
C LEU A 254 -17.48 0.13 -12.86
N LEU A 255 -18.34 -0.58 -13.59
CA LEU A 255 -18.46 -2.03 -13.45
C LEU A 255 -17.26 -2.78 -14.02
N GLN A 256 -16.62 -2.25 -15.07
CA GLN A 256 -15.36 -2.77 -15.57
C GLN A 256 -14.25 -2.67 -14.50
N ARG A 257 -14.15 -1.56 -13.77
CA ARG A 257 -13.20 -1.43 -12.66
C ARG A 257 -13.49 -2.39 -11.53
N VAL A 258 -14.76 -2.55 -11.15
CA VAL A 258 -15.15 -3.53 -10.13
C VAL A 258 -14.71 -4.94 -10.57
N SER A 259 -14.90 -5.28 -11.84
CA SER A 259 -14.42 -6.53 -12.43
C SER A 259 -12.90 -6.69 -12.29
N ASN A 260 -12.13 -5.65 -12.63
CA ASN A 260 -10.68 -5.62 -12.53
C ASN A 260 -10.17 -5.72 -11.07
N ILE A 261 -10.76 -4.97 -10.15
CA ILE A 261 -10.39 -4.95 -8.72
C ILE A 261 -10.57 -6.34 -8.10
N HIS A 262 -11.71 -6.97 -8.39
CA HIS A 262 -12.03 -8.25 -7.79
C HIS A 262 -11.46 -9.44 -8.58
N GLY A 263 -10.97 -9.22 -9.80
CA GLY A 263 -10.51 -10.29 -10.67
C GLY A 263 -11.62 -11.28 -11.03
N LYS A 264 -12.87 -10.82 -11.06
CA LYS A 264 -14.05 -11.65 -11.29
C LYS A 264 -14.93 -11.00 -12.34
N GLN A 265 -15.57 -11.83 -13.16
CA GLN A 265 -16.64 -11.34 -14.04
C GLN A 265 -17.69 -10.60 -13.21
N VAL A 266 -18.11 -9.44 -13.69
CA VAL A 266 -19.23 -8.66 -13.14
C VAL A 266 -20.35 -8.70 -14.15
N THR A 267 -21.54 -9.15 -13.77
CA THR A 267 -22.73 -9.08 -14.62
C THR A 267 -23.70 -8.07 -14.04
N ASP A 268 -24.09 -7.13 -14.86
CA ASP A 268 -25.01 -6.07 -14.52
C ASP A 268 -26.45 -6.49 -14.79
N LEU A 269 -27.20 -6.72 -13.72
CA LEU A 269 -28.61 -7.13 -13.76
C LEU A 269 -29.55 -5.98 -13.41
N VAL A 270 -29.03 -4.77 -13.17
CA VAL A 270 -29.87 -3.62 -12.80
C VAL A 270 -30.41 -2.98 -14.07
N VAL A 271 -31.72 -3.09 -14.31
CA VAL A 271 -32.34 -2.45 -15.49
C VAL A 271 -32.11 -0.93 -15.48
N PRO A 272 -31.92 -0.27 -16.63
CA PRO A 272 -31.54 1.16 -16.69
C PRO A 272 -32.50 2.08 -15.92
N ALA A 273 -33.80 1.75 -15.90
CA ALA A 273 -34.80 2.51 -15.15
C ALA A 273 -34.53 2.58 -13.64
N LEU A 274 -33.91 1.53 -13.06
CA LEU A 274 -33.66 1.43 -11.62
C LEU A 274 -32.31 2.03 -11.17
N TRP A 275 -31.48 2.51 -12.10
CA TRP A 275 -30.16 3.07 -11.72
C TRP A 275 -30.25 4.39 -10.98
N GLY A 276 -31.23 5.22 -11.30
CA GLY A 276 -31.46 6.47 -10.58
C GLY A 276 -32.08 6.27 -9.19
N GLU A 277 -32.62 5.08 -8.92
CA GLU A 277 -33.25 4.80 -7.64
C GLU A 277 -32.22 4.64 -6.52
N ASN A 278 -32.66 4.82 -5.27
CA ASN A 278 -31.85 4.62 -4.08
C ASN A 278 -30.52 5.39 -4.05
N GLU A 279 -30.46 6.55 -4.73
CA GLU A 279 -29.23 7.35 -4.86
C GLU A 279 -28.11 6.55 -5.55
N GLY A 280 -28.39 5.90 -6.68
CA GLY A 280 -27.38 5.18 -7.46
C GLY A 280 -26.73 3.99 -6.73
N ARG A 281 -27.28 3.58 -5.59
CA ARG A 281 -26.76 2.46 -4.79
C ARG A 281 -27.25 1.14 -5.34
N PHE A 282 -26.35 0.17 -5.42
CA PHE A 282 -26.63 -1.19 -5.84
C PHE A 282 -26.06 -2.20 -4.83
N SER A 283 -26.54 -3.44 -4.91
CA SER A 283 -26.02 -4.56 -4.13
C SER A 283 -25.24 -5.52 -5.02
N PHE A 284 -24.35 -6.28 -4.39
CA PHE A 284 -23.58 -7.32 -5.06
C PHE A 284 -23.99 -8.69 -4.52
N ILE A 285 -24.36 -9.59 -5.41
CA ILE A 285 -24.52 -11.02 -5.11
C ILE A 285 -23.31 -11.74 -5.69
N ASN A 286 -22.55 -12.46 -4.87
CA ASN A 286 -21.40 -13.23 -5.31
C ASN A 286 -21.81 -14.71 -5.34
N ASP A 287 -21.87 -15.30 -6.53
CA ASP A 287 -22.25 -16.71 -6.74
C ASP A 287 -21.05 -17.67 -6.65
N GLY A 288 -19.89 -17.14 -6.25
CA GLY A 288 -18.61 -17.87 -6.20
C GLY A 288 -17.76 -17.64 -7.45
N GLN A 289 -18.37 -17.67 -8.63
CA GLN A 289 -17.67 -17.53 -9.92
C GLN A 289 -17.62 -16.08 -10.40
N ARG A 290 -18.72 -15.35 -10.23
CA ARG A 290 -18.90 -13.96 -10.69
C ARG A 290 -19.60 -13.13 -9.64
N MET A 291 -19.62 -11.82 -9.87
CA MET A 291 -20.38 -10.86 -9.07
C MET A 291 -21.54 -10.35 -9.91
N LEU A 292 -22.72 -10.34 -9.32
CA LEU A 292 -23.95 -9.89 -9.94
C LEU A 292 -24.33 -8.57 -9.29
N VAL A 293 -24.43 -7.52 -10.10
CA VAL A 293 -24.88 -6.20 -9.65
C VAL A 293 -26.39 -6.19 -9.75
N VAL A 294 -27.06 -5.97 -8.63
CA VAL A 294 -28.51 -5.99 -8.50
C VAL A 294 -29.00 -4.72 -7.80
N ALA A 295 -30.29 -4.41 -7.93
CA ALA A 295 -30.88 -3.24 -7.29
C ALA A 295 -30.68 -3.31 -5.77
N LEU A 296 -30.59 -2.15 -5.11
CA LEU A 296 -30.41 -2.11 -3.65
C LEU A 296 -31.55 -2.84 -2.96
N GLY A 297 -31.21 -3.78 -2.07
CA GLY A 297 -32.20 -4.54 -1.31
C GLY A 297 -32.62 -5.86 -1.94
N THR A 298 -32.26 -6.15 -3.19
CA THR A 298 -32.39 -7.48 -3.81
C THR A 298 -31.48 -8.48 -3.10
N LYS A 299 -32.05 -9.57 -2.56
CA LYS A 299 -31.35 -10.56 -1.74
C LYS A 299 -31.04 -11.85 -2.48
N SER A 300 -31.83 -12.19 -3.49
CA SER A 300 -31.64 -13.38 -4.33
C SER A 300 -31.97 -13.08 -5.79
N LEU A 301 -31.60 -14.00 -6.69
CA LEU A 301 -31.90 -13.87 -8.11
C LEU A 301 -33.39 -14.04 -8.42
N ASP A 302 -34.12 -14.72 -7.55
CA ASP A 302 -35.58 -14.92 -7.71
C ASP A 302 -36.37 -13.63 -7.44
N GLU A 303 -35.77 -12.66 -6.74
CA GLU A 303 -36.35 -11.34 -6.48
C GLU A 303 -36.13 -10.34 -7.65
N LEU A 304 -35.47 -10.76 -8.74
CA LEU A 304 -35.21 -9.87 -9.87
C LEU A 304 -36.46 -9.69 -10.73
N ASP A 305 -36.90 -8.44 -10.84
CA ASP A 305 -37.98 -8.04 -11.74
C ASP A 305 -37.42 -7.39 -13.01
N PHE A 306 -37.55 -8.09 -14.13
CA PHE A 306 -37.17 -7.59 -15.45
C PHE A 306 -38.36 -7.00 -16.22
N SER A 307 -39.54 -6.85 -15.61
CA SER A 307 -40.73 -6.27 -16.27
C SER A 307 -40.51 -4.83 -16.75
N GLN A 308 -39.61 -4.10 -16.09
CA GLN A 308 -39.23 -2.73 -16.43
C GLN A 308 -38.05 -2.65 -17.42
N ALA A 309 -37.55 -3.78 -17.90
CA ALA A 309 -36.50 -3.79 -18.91
C ALA A 309 -37.05 -3.32 -20.27
N PRO A 310 -36.35 -2.40 -20.97
CA PRO A 310 -36.66 -2.11 -22.37
C PRO A 310 -36.63 -3.39 -23.21
N ASN A 311 -37.46 -3.49 -24.27
CA ASN A 311 -37.64 -4.70 -25.10
C ASN A 311 -36.36 -5.31 -25.71
N GLU A 312 -35.24 -4.59 -25.69
CA GLU A 312 -33.95 -5.03 -26.22
C GLU A 312 -32.83 -5.04 -25.18
N TRP A 313 -33.12 -4.64 -23.94
CA TRP A 313 -32.11 -4.61 -22.89
C TRP A 313 -31.71 -6.02 -22.49
N LYS A 314 -30.41 -6.22 -22.35
CA LYS A 314 -29.82 -7.47 -21.88
C LYS A 314 -28.81 -7.18 -20.78
N PRO A 315 -28.65 -8.08 -19.81
CA PRO A 315 -27.56 -8.01 -18.87
C PRO A 315 -26.21 -7.87 -19.57
N THR A 316 -25.42 -6.89 -19.14
CA THR A 316 -24.07 -6.68 -19.66
C THR A 316 -23.07 -7.36 -18.74
N SER A 317 -22.13 -8.11 -19.31
CA SER A 317 -21.04 -8.73 -18.55
C SER A 317 -19.71 -8.05 -18.82
N TYR A 318 -18.99 -7.76 -17.75
CA TYR A 318 -17.68 -7.13 -17.73
C TYR A 318 -16.66 -8.16 -17.25
N TYR A 319 -15.67 -8.45 -18.08
CA TYR A 319 -14.61 -9.40 -17.78
C TYR A 319 -13.35 -8.65 -17.36
N PRO A 320 -12.57 -9.16 -16.40
CA PRO A 320 -11.35 -8.48 -15.98
C PRO A 320 -10.41 -8.34 -17.17
N SER A 321 -10.00 -7.11 -17.49
CA SER A 321 -9.17 -6.77 -18.65
C SER A 321 -7.66 -6.82 -18.36
N GLY A 322 -7.28 -7.31 -17.17
CA GLY A 322 -5.90 -7.44 -16.73
C GLY A 322 -5.78 -8.45 -15.58
N PRO A 323 -4.56 -8.68 -15.07
CA PRO A 323 -4.39 -9.47 -13.85
C PRO A 323 -5.23 -8.81 -12.74
N ALA A 324 -5.97 -9.64 -12.00
CA ALA A 324 -6.69 -9.19 -10.82
C ALA A 324 -5.75 -8.31 -9.98
N TYR A 325 -6.24 -7.17 -9.50
CA TYR A 325 -5.46 -6.38 -8.56
C TYR A 325 -5.14 -7.27 -7.36
N LYS A 326 -3.89 -7.74 -7.29
CA LYS A 326 -3.44 -8.50 -6.14
C LYS A 326 -3.60 -7.56 -4.96
N ALA A 327 -4.34 -8.01 -3.94
CA ALA A 327 -4.38 -7.29 -2.68
C ALA A 327 -2.94 -6.96 -2.29
N SER A 328 -2.72 -5.75 -1.80
CA SER A 328 -1.41 -5.27 -1.39
C SER A 328 -1.49 -4.71 0.02
N CYS A 329 -0.36 -4.71 0.72
CA CYS A 329 -0.24 -4.10 2.03
C CYS A 329 -0.42 -2.59 1.86
N GLN A 330 -1.41 -1.99 2.50
CA GLN A 330 -1.65 -0.54 2.38
C GLN A 330 -0.50 0.32 2.95
N ALA A 331 0.45 -0.28 3.68
CA ALA A 331 1.60 0.43 4.23
C ALA A 331 2.88 0.30 3.39
N CYS A 332 3.14 -0.87 2.80
CA CYS A 332 4.40 -1.16 2.11
C CYS A 332 4.24 -1.79 0.72
N MET A 333 3.01 -1.92 0.22
CA MET A 333 2.64 -2.51 -1.07
C MET A 333 3.04 -3.98 -1.28
N ALA A 334 3.56 -4.68 -0.27
CA ALA A 334 3.80 -6.13 -0.34
C ALA A 334 2.51 -6.88 -0.72
N THR A 335 2.60 -7.87 -1.60
CA THR A 335 1.43 -8.60 -2.13
C THR A 335 1.21 -9.96 -1.46
N GLU A 336 2.09 -10.35 -0.55
CA GLU A 336 2.08 -11.64 0.14
C GLU A 336 1.90 -11.49 1.66
N GLY A 337 1.49 -12.57 2.31
CA GLY A 337 1.33 -12.61 3.77
C GLY A 337 0.25 -11.67 4.32
N LEU A 338 -0.71 -11.27 3.48
CA LEU A 338 -1.68 -10.24 3.81
C LEU A 338 -2.74 -10.71 4.79
N ARG A 339 -3.00 -9.87 5.78
CA ARG A 339 -4.03 -10.03 6.79
C ARG A 339 -4.96 -8.84 6.71
N LEU A 340 -6.27 -9.12 6.64
CA LEU A 340 -7.27 -8.07 6.71
C LEU A 340 -7.31 -7.46 8.11
N CYS A 341 -7.51 -6.16 8.19
CA CYS A 341 -7.74 -5.45 9.44
C CYS A 341 -8.91 -6.08 10.19
N SER A 342 -8.74 -6.44 11.46
CA SER A 342 -9.79 -7.10 12.25
C SER A 342 -11.03 -6.23 12.48
N GLY A 343 -10.87 -4.90 12.49
CA GLY A 343 -11.98 -3.95 12.64
C GLY A 343 -12.80 -3.82 11.36
N CYS A 344 -12.23 -3.22 10.31
CA CYS A 344 -12.96 -2.96 9.07
C CYS A 344 -12.98 -4.13 8.07
N LYS A 345 -12.10 -5.12 8.19
CA LYS A 345 -11.97 -6.27 7.27
C LYS A 345 -11.87 -5.90 5.78
N TRP A 346 -11.43 -4.68 5.50
CA TRP A 346 -11.28 -4.14 4.15
C TRP A 346 -9.82 -3.86 3.81
N ALA A 347 -9.11 -3.14 4.67
CA ALA A 347 -7.68 -2.90 4.49
C ALA A 347 -6.85 -4.16 4.77
N SER A 348 -5.84 -4.42 3.92
CA SER A 348 -4.87 -5.51 4.07
C SER A 348 -3.49 -5.02 4.51
N TYR A 349 -2.85 -5.77 5.40
CA TYR A 349 -1.48 -5.51 5.87
C TYR A 349 -0.69 -6.82 5.95
N CYS A 350 0.58 -6.81 5.54
CA CYS A 350 1.44 -8.00 5.66
C CYS A 350 1.88 -8.29 7.11
N SER A 351 1.83 -7.28 7.99
CA SER A 351 2.24 -7.43 9.40
C SER A 351 1.50 -6.47 10.33
N LYS A 352 1.57 -6.73 11.66
CA LYS A 352 1.01 -5.83 12.68
C LYS A 352 1.74 -4.49 12.72
N GLU A 353 3.03 -4.48 12.39
CA GLU A 353 3.86 -3.28 12.31
C GLU A 353 3.39 -2.38 11.16
N CYS A 354 3.10 -2.96 9.99
CA CYS A 354 2.52 -2.25 8.86
C CYS A 354 1.13 -1.70 9.20
N GLN A 355 0.27 -2.49 9.85
CA GLN A 355 -1.04 -2.03 10.31
C GLN A 355 -0.93 -0.87 11.30
N ARG A 356 -0.05 -0.96 12.31
CA ARG A 356 0.19 0.12 13.29
C ARG A 356 0.78 1.36 12.64
N GLY A 357 1.69 1.20 11.69
CA GLY A 357 2.27 2.29 10.92
C GLY A 357 1.23 3.06 10.10
N ALA A 358 0.28 2.34 9.50
CA ALA A 358 -0.84 2.94 8.77
C ALA A 358 -1.98 3.45 9.68
N TRP A 359 -2.04 3.03 10.95
CA TRP A 359 -3.14 3.33 11.88
C TRP A 359 -3.50 4.81 12.02
N PRO A 360 -2.56 5.79 12.08
CA PRO A 360 -2.91 7.20 12.23
C PRO A 360 -3.87 7.71 11.16
N VAL A 361 -3.74 7.20 9.93
CA VAL A 361 -4.61 7.55 8.80
C VAL A 361 -5.74 6.52 8.67
N HIS A 362 -5.43 5.24 8.80
CA HIS A 362 -6.41 4.16 8.65
C HIS A 362 -7.53 4.24 9.70
N LYS A 363 -7.29 4.67 10.94
CA LYS A 363 -8.29 4.67 12.02
C LYS A 363 -9.59 5.39 11.66
N LEU A 364 -9.51 6.48 10.88
CA LEU A 364 -10.66 7.28 10.46
C LEU A 364 -11.56 6.49 9.52
N ILE A 365 -10.95 5.84 8.52
CA ILE A 365 -11.63 4.97 7.56
C ILE A 365 -12.09 3.69 8.26
N CYS A 366 -11.24 3.11 9.10
CA CYS A 366 -11.49 1.87 9.81
C CYS A 366 -12.76 1.95 10.66
N LYS A 367 -12.92 3.02 11.45
CA LYS A 367 -14.11 3.20 12.30
C LYS A 367 -15.38 3.31 11.44
N ARG A 368 -15.35 4.16 10.41
CA ARG A 368 -16.48 4.35 9.47
C ARG A 368 -16.89 3.04 8.80
N THR A 369 -15.93 2.28 8.28
CA THR A 369 -16.18 1.01 7.60
C THR A 369 -16.60 -0.09 8.60
N ALA A 370 -16.03 -0.09 9.81
CA ALA A 370 -16.39 -1.04 10.86
C ALA A 370 -17.79 -0.80 11.43
N ASP A 371 -18.34 0.41 11.33
CA ASP A 371 -19.73 0.68 11.71
C ASP A 371 -20.71 0.25 10.59
N PHE A 372 -20.29 0.36 9.33
CA PHE A 372 -21.10 -0.03 8.16
C PHE A 372 -21.22 -1.56 7.97
N ILE A 373 -20.15 -2.32 8.22
CA ILE A 373 -20.07 -3.76 7.90
C ILE A 373 -20.89 -4.68 8.81
N PRO A 374 -20.99 -4.47 10.14
CA PRO A 374 -21.84 -5.29 11.02
C PRO A 374 -23.30 -5.17 10.65
N GLY A 375 -23.79 -3.97 10.30
CA GLY A 375 -25.15 -3.79 9.78
C GLY A 375 -25.37 -4.53 8.45
N TRP A 376 -24.33 -4.68 7.64
CA TRP A 376 -24.37 -5.43 6.38
C TRP A 376 -24.30 -6.95 6.61
N ARG A 377 -23.46 -7.43 7.54
CA ARG A 377 -23.32 -8.86 7.86
C ARG A 377 -24.44 -9.42 8.73
N ALA A 378 -24.97 -8.67 9.68
CA ALA A 378 -26.13 -9.10 10.46
C ALA A 378 -27.34 -9.33 9.55
N LYS A 379 -27.53 -8.46 8.54
CA LYS A 379 -28.54 -8.64 7.48
C LYS A 379 -28.31 -9.89 6.61
N LEU A 380 -27.07 -10.39 6.52
CA LEU A 380 -26.75 -11.64 5.82
C LEU A 380 -26.92 -12.89 6.70
N HIS A 381 -26.87 -12.77 8.03
CA HIS A 381 -26.90 -13.90 8.96
C HIS A 381 -28.21 -14.06 9.75
N ASP A 382 -29.06 -13.03 9.87
CA ASP A 382 -30.34 -13.11 10.60
C ASP A 382 -31.49 -13.74 9.80
N LYS A 383 -31.29 -14.07 8.51
CA LYS A 383 -32.24 -14.92 7.78
C LYS A 383 -31.93 -16.40 8.05
N LYS A 384 -32.31 -16.86 9.25
CA LYS A 384 -32.55 -18.30 9.48
C LYS A 384 -33.69 -18.72 8.54
N PRO A 385 -33.64 -19.86 7.84
CA PRO A 385 -34.76 -20.30 7.02
C PRO A 385 -35.97 -20.56 7.93
N GLU A 386 -36.96 -19.68 7.87
CA GLU A 386 -38.33 -19.95 8.33
C GLU A 386 -38.88 -21.09 7.47
N GLY A 387 -38.60 -22.33 7.87
CA GLY A 387 -38.99 -23.49 7.08
C GLY A 387 -38.57 -24.86 7.62
N SER A 388 -37.80 -24.94 8.71
CA SER A 388 -37.61 -26.22 9.42
C SER A 388 -38.78 -26.44 10.39
N LYS A 389 -39.95 -26.78 9.82
CA LYS A 389 -41.01 -27.46 10.56
C LYS A 389 -40.41 -28.75 11.11
N LYS A 390 -40.33 -28.82 12.44
CA LYS A 390 -40.14 -30.07 13.18
C LYS A 390 -41.30 -31.00 12.80
N PRO A 391 -41.07 -32.29 12.47
CA PRO A 391 -42.17 -33.22 12.32
C PRO A 391 -42.92 -33.31 13.66
N GLU A 392 -44.24 -33.14 13.60
CA GLU A 392 -45.17 -33.39 14.70
C GLU A 392 -45.03 -34.85 15.11
N GLU A 393 -44.58 -35.07 16.34
CA GLU A 393 -44.60 -36.37 16.99
C GLU A 393 -45.99 -36.51 17.63
N GLU A 394 -46.93 -37.06 16.86
CA GLU A 394 -48.22 -37.51 17.40
C GLU A 394 -48.04 -38.82 18.16
N GLY A 395 -48.42 -38.80 19.44
CA GLY A 395 -48.98 -39.97 20.10
C GLY A 395 -48.17 -40.57 21.25
N LYS A 396 -48.43 -40.11 22.49
CA LYS A 396 -48.71 -41.06 23.59
C LYS A 396 -49.45 -40.39 24.74
N THR A 397 -50.68 -40.86 24.95
CA THR A 397 -51.55 -40.56 26.08
C THR A 397 -51.16 -41.36 27.34
N THR A 398 -51.42 -40.70 28.48
CA THR A 398 -51.79 -41.21 29.82
C THR A 398 -50.84 -42.15 30.56
N GLU A 399 -50.31 -41.68 31.69
CA GLU A 399 -50.78 -42.11 33.02
C GLU A 399 -50.14 -41.20 34.10
N GLY A 400 -50.97 -40.69 35.00
CA GLY A 400 -50.50 -39.99 36.18
C GLY A 400 -50.27 -40.96 37.32
N ASP A 401 -49.29 -40.68 38.19
CA ASP A 401 -49.47 -40.98 39.60
C ASP A 401 -48.57 -40.12 40.50
N LYS A 402 -49.08 -39.96 41.72
CA LYS A 402 -48.69 -39.08 42.82
C LYS A 402 -47.26 -39.33 43.33
N LYS A 403 -46.60 -38.29 43.89
CA LYS A 403 -46.42 -38.14 45.35
C LYS A 403 -45.58 -36.92 45.74
N ALA A 404 -45.97 -36.37 46.90
CA ALA A 404 -45.32 -35.33 47.67
C ALA A 404 -43.92 -35.70 48.17
N GLY A 405 -43.12 -34.69 48.50
CA GLY A 405 -41.87 -34.84 49.24
C GLY A 405 -41.24 -33.48 49.56
N GLU A 406 -41.51 -33.01 50.77
CA GLU A 406 -40.80 -31.93 51.47
C GLU A 406 -39.31 -32.29 51.67
N GLY A 407 -38.47 -31.27 51.96
CA GLY A 407 -37.08 -31.47 52.42
C GLY A 407 -36.18 -30.34 51.93
N GLU A 408 -36.14 -29.23 52.65
CA GLU A 408 -35.11 -28.92 53.66
C GLU A 408 -33.84 -28.28 53.08
N LYS A 409 -33.68 -27.04 53.52
CA LYS A 409 -32.55 -26.13 53.36
C LYS A 409 -31.45 -26.52 54.36
N PRO A 410 -30.16 -26.49 54.01
CA PRO A 410 -29.13 -26.26 55.00
C PRO A 410 -28.53 -24.87 54.84
N GLU A 411 -28.69 -24.15 55.94
CA GLU A 411 -27.97 -22.99 56.42
C GLU A 411 -26.53 -23.38 56.85
N ARG A 412 -25.70 -22.36 57.14
CA ARG A 412 -24.34 -22.41 57.75
C ARG A 412 -23.18 -22.52 56.74
N ALA A 413 -22.06 -21.80 56.85
CA ALA A 413 -21.44 -21.11 57.98
C ALA A 413 -20.60 -19.91 57.52
N GLU A 414 -20.65 -18.81 58.29
CA GLU A 414 -19.57 -17.83 58.41
C GLU A 414 -18.36 -18.47 59.11
N GLN A 415 -17.15 -18.11 58.69
CA GLN A 415 -15.97 -18.07 59.55
C GLN A 415 -15.07 -16.87 59.21
N PRO A 416 -14.30 -16.36 60.18
CA PRO A 416 -13.77 -15.00 60.22
C PRO A 416 -12.24 -14.93 59.98
N GLU A 417 -11.76 -13.70 60.12
CA GLU A 417 -10.41 -13.16 59.95
C GLU A 417 -9.26 -13.88 60.68
N GLU A 418 -8.08 -13.87 60.05
CA GLU A 418 -6.72 -13.82 60.64
C GLU A 418 -5.82 -13.27 59.50
N GLY A 419 -5.03 -12.19 59.61
CA GLY A 419 -4.11 -11.81 60.67
C GLY A 419 -2.69 -12.20 60.25
N GLY A 420 -1.85 -11.25 59.83
CA GLY A 420 -0.46 -11.58 59.44
C GLY A 420 0.38 -10.43 58.88
N GLU A 421 0.80 -9.51 59.74
CA GLU A 421 2.01 -8.70 59.55
C GLU A 421 3.25 -9.60 59.44
N GLN A 422 4.20 -9.26 58.56
CA GLN A 422 5.62 -9.22 58.96
C GLN A 422 6.48 -8.51 57.90
N ALA A 423 7.06 -7.40 58.34
CA ALA A 423 8.25 -6.78 57.78
C ALA A 423 9.51 -7.53 58.25
N PHE A 424 10.53 -7.60 57.40
CA PHE A 424 11.94 -7.46 57.78
C PHE A 424 12.73 -7.05 56.54
N GLY A 425 13.48 -5.95 56.66
CA GLY A 425 14.40 -5.46 55.62
C GLY A 425 15.84 -5.89 55.86
N ALA A 426 16.68 -5.61 54.86
CA ALA A 426 18.06 -5.11 54.95
C ALA A 426 18.49 -4.68 53.55
#